data_AF-A0A424YWM8-F1
#
_entry.id   AF-A0A424YWM8-F1
#
_cell.length_a   1.000
_cell.length_b   1.000
_cell.length_c   1.000
_cell.angle_alpha   90.00
_cell.angle_beta   90.00
_cell.angle_gamma   90.00
#
_symmetry.space_group_name_H-M   'P 1'
#
loop_
_entity.id
_entity.type
_entity.pdbx_description
1 polymer ?
#
loop_
_entity_poly.entity_id
_entity_poly.type
_entity_poly.pdbx_seq_one_letter_code
_entity_poly.pdbx_strand_id
1 'polypeptide(L)'
;MIEYLRFSLIFMVIHAGAYIIAGALIFRVSADIYSGKTRLMDYLNDMSVQEEYGHVTRWFLPGNLLRGLLLSIVLYPILAPLADLDTIFRFFFFFGLMFIYTHLGSAAPCPDNIEGLVYMKKKYLSRLSFLKFQLEMLLYSFIFAAAATWLLFI
;
A
#
# COMPACT_ATOMS: atom_id res chain seq x y z
N MET A 1 -1.51 12.48 24.61
CA MET A 1 -2.72 12.59 23.76
C MET A 1 -2.44 13.36 22.46
N ILE A 2 -1.89 14.58 22.53
CA ILE A 2 -1.54 15.38 21.34
C ILE A 2 -0.52 14.68 20.44
N GLU A 3 0.47 14.01 21.02
CA GLU A 3 1.50 13.26 20.28
C GLU A 3 0.93 12.11 19.44
N TYR A 4 -0.01 11.33 19.99
CA TYR A 4 -0.69 10.25 19.26
C TYR A 4 -1.50 10.80 18.07
N LEU A 5 -2.23 11.89 18.28
CA LEU A 5 -3.01 12.53 17.20
C LEU A 5 -2.09 13.07 16.10
N ARG A 6 -1.00 13.75 16.47
CA ARG A 6 0.02 14.24 15.53
C ARG A 6 0.62 13.07 14.75
N PHE A 7 1.00 11.99 15.43
CA PHE A 7 1.54 10.79 14.81
C PHE A 7 0.57 10.22 13.76
N SER A 8 -0.69 9.99 14.13
CA SER A 8 -1.69 9.44 13.20
C SER A 8 -1.96 10.36 12.01
N LEU A 9 -2.06 11.67 12.22
CA LEU A 9 -2.28 12.62 11.11
C LEU A 9 -1.12 12.58 10.11
N ILE A 10 0.12 12.64 10.59
CA ILE A 10 1.30 12.56 9.74
C ILE A 10 1.39 11.19 9.05
N PHE A 11 1.13 10.11 9.79
CA PHE A 11 1.13 8.75 9.26
C PHE A 11 0.11 8.59 8.13
N MET A 12 -1.12 9.09 8.30
CA MET A 12 -2.16 9.05 7.28
C MET A 12 -1.74 9.80 6.01
N VAL A 13 -1.15 10.98 6.15
CA VAL A 13 -0.66 11.78 5.02
C VAL A 13 0.46 11.06 4.29
N ILE A 14 1.43 10.50 5.01
CA ILE A 14 2.54 9.74 4.43
C ILE A 14 2.02 8.47 3.73
N HIS A 15 1.11 7.74 4.37
CA HIS A 15 0.49 6.54 3.81
C HIS A 15 -0.24 6.86 2.50
N ALA A 16 -1.14 7.85 2.52
CA ALA A 16 -1.90 8.23 1.34
C ALA A 16 -0.99 8.78 0.23
N GLY A 17 -0.04 9.64 0.59
CA GLY A 17 0.92 10.23 -0.34
C GLY A 17 1.82 9.18 -0.99
N ALA A 18 2.41 8.28 -0.21
CA ALA A 18 3.26 7.21 -0.73
C ALA A 18 2.49 6.31 -1.70
N TYR A 19 1.25 5.95 -1.37
CA TYR A 19 0.41 5.14 -2.23
C TYR A 19 0.12 5.85 -3.56
N ILE A 20 -0.30 7.12 -3.51
CA ILE A 20 -0.62 7.91 -4.71
C ILE A 20 0.62 8.08 -5.59
N ILE A 21 1.78 8.41 -4.99
CA ILE A 21 3.03 8.63 -5.72
C ILE A 21 3.49 7.32 -6.37
N ALA A 22 3.51 6.20 -5.62
CA ALA A 22 3.92 4.90 -6.16
C ALA A 22 3.01 4.46 -7.31
N GLY A 23 1.69 4.59 -7.13
CA GLY A 23 0.71 4.30 -8.16
C GLY A 23 0.92 5.16 -9.40
N ALA A 24 1.11 6.48 -9.25
CA ALA A 24 1.35 7.39 -10.36
C ALA A 24 2.65 7.08 -11.13
N LEU A 25 3.72 6.70 -10.42
CA LEU A 25 5.02 6.36 -11.02
C LEU A 25 4.96 5.04 -11.79
N ILE A 26 4.25 4.04 -11.27
CA ILE A 26 4.17 2.70 -11.86
C ILE A 26 3.02 2.55 -12.84
N PHE A 27 2.06 3.48 -12.87
CA PHE A 27 0.87 3.41 -13.71
C PHE A 27 1.18 3.12 -15.19
N ARG A 28 2.23 3.73 -15.74
CA ARG A 28 2.63 3.49 -17.14
C ARG A 28 3.09 2.05 -17.41
N VAL A 29 3.59 1.36 -16.38
CA VAL A 29 4.09 0.00 -16.44
C VAL A 29 2.97 -1.02 -16.16
N SER A 30 2.00 -0.67 -15.31
CA SER A 30 0.93 -1.56 -14.84
C SER A 30 -0.46 -1.30 -15.43
N ALA A 31 -0.63 -0.30 -16.32
CA ALA A 31 -1.94 0.08 -16.87
C ALA A 31 -2.72 -1.09 -17.53
N ASP A 32 -2.02 -2.02 -18.16
CA ASP A 32 -2.58 -3.22 -18.80
C ASP A 32 -3.23 -4.20 -17.82
N ILE A 33 -2.90 -4.09 -16.53
CA ILE A 33 -3.47 -4.94 -15.47
C ILE A 33 -4.86 -4.45 -15.05
N TYR A 34 -5.05 -3.12 -15.03
CA TYR A 34 -6.24 -2.48 -14.46
C TYR A 34 -7.25 -1.99 -15.50
N SER A 35 -6.88 -1.91 -16.77
CA SER A 35 -7.72 -1.31 -17.82
C SER A 35 -7.82 -2.18 -19.07
N GLY A 36 -9.00 -2.15 -19.70
CA GLY A 36 -9.28 -2.79 -20.99
C GLY A 36 -9.96 -4.15 -20.90
N LYS A 37 -10.43 -4.63 -22.06
CA LYS A 37 -11.26 -5.85 -22.19
C LYS A 37 -10.56 -7.14 -21.80
N THR A 38 -9.23 -7.14 -21.73
CA THR A 38 -8.38 -8.30 -21.40
C THR A 38 -7.67 -8.13 -20.06
N ARG A 39 -8.17 -7.25 -19.19
CA ARG A 39 -7.60 -7.01 -17.86
C ARG A 39 -7.51 -8.31 -17.07
N LEU A 40 -6.39 -8.48 -16.36
CA LEU A 40 -6.15 -9.66 -15.54
C LEU A 40 -7.07 -9.67 -14.31
N MET A 41 -7.33 -8.50 -13.72
CA MET A 41 -8.19 -8.35 -12.53
C MET A 41 -9.63 -8.03 -12.92
N ASP A 42 -10.29 -8.98 -13.58
CA ASP A 42 -11.68 -8.87 -14.01
C ASP A 42 -12.71 -8.70 -12.86
N TYR A 43 -12.28 -8.99 -11.62
CA TYR A 43 -13.05 -8.86 -10.38
C TYR A 43 -12.92 -7.49 -9.68
N LEU A 44 -12.07 -6.60 -10.18
CA LEU A 44 -11.94 -5.22 -9.70
C LEU A 44 -12.78 -4.26 -10.54
N ASN A 45 -13.05 -3.07 -10.00
CA ASN A 45 -13.70 -1.99 -10.74
C ASN A 45 -12.88 -1.61 -12.00
N ASP A 46 -13.55 -1.46 -13.14
CA ASP A 46 -12.99 -1.08 -14.43
C ASP A 46 -12.86 0.44 -14.54
N MET A 47 -11.62 0.90 -14.55
CA MET A 47 -11.31 2.33 -14.67
C MET A 47 -11.65 2.90 -16.06
N SER A 48 -12.01 2.07 -17.04
CA SER A 48 -12.52 2.49 -18.34
C SER A 48 -14.06 2.63 -18.39
N VAL A 49 -14.77 2.16 -17.36
CA VAL A 49 -16.23 2.31 -17.21
C VAL A 49 -16.51 3.50 -16.31
N GLN A 50 -17.24 4.50 -16.83
CA GLN A 50 -17.43 5.80 -16.16
C GLN A 50 -18.05 5.69 -14.75
N GLU A 51 -19.01 4.79 -14.57
CA GLU A 51 -19.68 4.58 -13.29
C GLU A 51 -18.72 3.99 -12.23
N GLU A 52 -17.96 2.95 -12.61
CA GLU A 52 -16.99 2.29 -11.75
C GLU A 52 -15.81 3.20 -11.43
N TYR A 53 -15.33 3.97 -12.42
CA TYR A 53 -14.34 5.02 -12.23
C TYR A 53 -14.81 6.07 -11.20
N GLY A 54 -16.06 6.53 -11.31
CA GLY A 54 -16.66 7.50 -10.39
C GLY A 54 -16.73 6.96 -8.95
N HIS A 55 -17.03 5.67 -8.79
CA HIS A 55 -17.00 5.02 -7.48
C HIS A 55 -15.57 4.99 -6.91
N VAL A 56 -14.60 4.48 -7.67
CA VAL A 56 -13.20 4.35 -7.21
C VAL A 56 -12.64 5.71 -6.84
N THR A 57 -12.76 6.72 -7.71
CA THR A 57 -12.23 8.06 -7.44
C THR A 57 -12.83 8.71 -6.19
N ARG A 58 -14.12 8.50 -5.92
CA ARG A 58 -14.80 9.02 -4.73
C ARG A 58 -14.33 8.34 -3.44
N TRP A 59 -14.18 7.01 -3.46
CA TRP A 59 -13.90 6.22 -2.25
C TRP A 59 -12.44 5.93 -2.00
N PHE A 60 -11.59 6.10 -3.01
CA PHE A 60 -10.16 5.83 -2.94
C PHE A 60 -9.48 6.60 -1.80
N LEU A 61 -9.59 7.93 -1.79
CA LEU A 61 -8.90 8.75 -0.78
C LEU A 61 -9.48 8.52 0.64
N PRO A 62 -10.82 8.53 0.86
CA PRO A 62 -11.38 8.20 2.17
C PRO A 62 -10.95 6.82 2.69
N GLY A 63 -11.00 5.79 1.83
CA GLY A 63 -10.57 4.44 2.18
C GLY A 63 -9.09 4.37 2.54
N ASN A 64 -8.24 5.08 1.79
CA ASN A 64 -6.80 5.08 2.03
C ASN A 64 -6.41 5.83 3.31
N LEU A 65 -7.11 6.92 3.62
CA LEU A 65 -6.96 7.65 4.89
C LEU A 65 -7.42 6.80 6.08
N LEU A 66 -8.58 6.13 5.97
CA LEU A 66 -9.06 5.23 7.00
C LEU A 66 -8.06 4.08 7.25
N ARG A 67 -7.51 3.50 6.19
CA ARG A 67 -6.46 2.47 6.29
C ARG A 67 -5.22 2.99 7.03
N GLY A 68 -4.73 4.17 6.65
CA GLY A 68 -3.60 4.81 7.34
C GLY A 68 -3.87 5.06 8.82
N LEU A 69 -5.09 5.51 9.17
CA LEU A 69 -5.50 5.72 10.55
C LEU A 69 -5.47 4.42 11.36
N LEU A 70 -6.11 3.37 10.84
CA LEU A 70 -6.16 2.05 11.51
C LEU A 70 -4.75 1.49 11.74
N LEU A 71 -3.89 1.56 10.72
CA LEU A 71 -2.50 1.12 10.83
C LEU A 71 -1.73 1.93 11.89
N SER A 72 -1.93 3.25 11.94
CA SER A 72 -1.23 4.10 12.92
C SER A 72 -1.61 3.78 14.37
N ILE A 73 -2.87 3.46 14.64
CA ILE A 73 -3.37 3.14 16.00
C ILE A 73 -2.71 1.87 16.53
N VAL A 74 -2.50 0.87 15.67
CA VAL A 74 -1.84 -0.39 16.05
C VAL A 74 -0.41 -0.15 16.55
N LEU A 75 0.24 0.93 16.13
CA LEU A 75 1.61 1.26 16.53
C LEU A 75 1.69 1.98 17.89
N TYR A 76 0.59 2.46 18.45
CA TYR A 76 0.59 3.22 19.71
C TYR A 76 1.32 2.53 20.87
N PRO A 77 1.16 1.21 21.11
CA PRO A 77 1.83 0.52 22.21
C PRO A 77 3.36 0.49 22.07
N ILE A 78 3.88 0.71 20.86
CA ILE A 78 5.31 0.61 20.54
C ILE A 78 5.91 1.92 20.04
N LEU A 79 5.22 3.06 20.18
CA LEU A 79 5.77 4.35 19.71
C LEU A 79 7.07 4.74 20.41
N ALA A 80 7.14 4.57 21.73
CA ALA A 80 8.36 4.86 22.50
C ALA A 80 9.56 4.02 22.04
N PRO A 81 9.49 2.67 22.03
CA PRO A 81 10.62 1.86 21.55
C PRO A 81 10.92 2.11 20.06
N LEU A 82 9.92 2.47 19.25
CA LEU A 82 10.13 2.83 17.83
C LEU A 82 10.88 4.16 17.66
N ALA A 83 10.68 5.11 18.58
CA ALA A 83 11.42 6.37 18.65
C ALA A 83 12.87 6.18 19.13
N ASP A 84 13.13 5.14 19.92
CA ASP A 84 14.47 4.79 20.40
C ASP A 84 15.30 4.02 19.36
N LEU A 85 14.67 3.45 18.32
CA LEU A 85 15.38 2.81 17.22
C LEU A 85 16.23 3.83 16.44
N ASP A 86 17.41 3.41 16.01
CA ASP A 86 18.16 4.17 15.02
C ASP A 86 17.40 4.28 13.68
N THR A 87 17.81 5.24 12.86
CA THR A 87 17.17 5.55 11.58
C THR A 87 17.10 4.34 10.64
N ILE A 88 18.10 3.46 10.65
CA ILE A 88 18.18 2.32 9.73
C ILE A 88 17.18 1.24 10.16
N PHE A 89 17.17 0.86 11.44
CA PHE A 89 16.22 -0.13 11.96
C PHE A 89 14.79 0.38 11.88
N ARG A 90 14.57 1.68 12.11
CA ARG A 90 13.26 2.31 11.94
C ARG A 90 12.78 2.27 10.48
N PHE A 91 13.68 2.53 9.52
CA PHE A 91 13.37 2.38 8.11
C PHE A 91 12.97 0.94 7.77
N PHE A 92 13.76 -0.05 8.19
CA PHE A 92 13.42 -1.45 7.94
C PHE A 92 12.14 -1.90 8.66
N PHE A 93 11.84 -1.34 9.83
CA PHE A 93 10.58 -1.58 10.52
C PHE A 93 9.38 -1.12 9.67
N PHE A 94 9.38 0.13 9.21
CA PHE A 94 8.29 0.65 8.39
C PHE A 94 8.22 0.00 7.00
N PHE A 95 9.38 -0.30 6.41
CA PHE A 95 9.45 -1.02 5.15
C PHE A 95 8.85 -2.42 5.30
N GLY A 96 9.24 -3.16 6.35
CA GLY A 96 8.70 -4.48 6.66
C GLY A 96 7.20 -4.43 6.97
N LEU A 97 6.75 -3.40 7.70
CA LEU A 97 5.33 -3.20 7.96
C LEU A 97 4.54 -3.08 6.66
N MET A 98 4.98 -2.24 5.71
CA MET A 98 4.29 -2.09 4.43
C MET A 98 4.48 -3.31 3.52
N PHE A 99 5.71 -3.73 3.27
CA PHE A 99 6.00 -4.76 2.27
C PHE A 99 5.65 -6.17 2.72
N ILE A 100 5.85 -6.51 4.00
CA ILE A 100 5.58 -7.85 4.51
C ILE A 100 4.13 -7.93 4.98
N TYR A 101 3.75 -7.12 5.97
CA TYR A 101 2.44 -7.24 6.60
C TYR A 101 1.29 -6.75 5.72
N THR A 102 1.45 -5.60 5.05
CA THR A 102 0.33 -5.10 4.22
C THR A 102 0.24 -5.73 2.85
N HIS A 103 1.31 -6.40 2.39
CA HIS A 103 1.41 -6.95 1.04
C HIS A 103 1.61 -8.46 1.02
N LEU A 104 2.84 -8.95 1.24
CA LEU A 104 3.17 -10.37 1.06
C LEU A 104 2.33 -11.32 1.94
N GLY A 105 2.08 -10.90 3.19
CA GLY A 105 1.28 -11.62 4.18
C GLY A 105 -0.19 -11.20 4.23
N SER A 106 -0.67 -10.43 3.26
CA SER A 106 -2.08 -10.01 3.21
C SER A 106 -3.01 -11.22 3.05
N ALA A 107 -4.07 -11.26 3.85
CA ALA A 107 -5.11 -12.29 3.80
C ALA A 107 -6.03 -12.16 2.57
N ALA A 108 -6.01 -11.02 1.87
CA ALA A 108 -6.76 -10.84 0.64
C ALA A 108 -5.97 -11.42 -0.54
N PRO A 109 -6.45 -12.48 -1.23
CA PRO A 109 -5.71 -13.11 -2.31
C PRO A 109 -5.44 -12.14 -3.46
N CYS A 110 -4.18 -11.91 -3.77
CA CYS A 110 -3.72 -11.08 -4.88
C CYS A 110 -2.58 -11.81 -5.60
N PRO A 111 -2.43 -11.73 -6.93
CA PRO A 111 -1.52 -12.62 -7.66
C PRO A 111 -0.04 -12.49 -7.28
N ASP A 112 0.29 -11.45 -6.54
CA ASP A 112 1.60 -11.04 -6.08
C ASP A 112 1.82 -11.26 -4.57
N ASN A 113 0.91 -11.92 -3.86
CA ASN A 113 1.09 -12.31 -2.46
C ASN A 113 0.93 -13.83 -2.24
N ILE A 114 1.25 -14.27 -1.02
CA ILE A 114 1.27 -15.71 -0.67
C ILE A 114 -0.12 -16.33 -0.84
N GLU A 115 -1.17 -15.66 -0.34
CA GLU A 115 -2.56 -16.12 -0.47
C GLU A 115 -2.98 -16.30 -1.93
N GLY A 116 -2.60 -15.38 -2.81
CA GLY A 116 -2.94 -15.49 -4.23
C GLY A 116 -2.26 -16.67 -4.91
N LEU A 117 -0.99 -16.93 -4.58
CA LEU A 117 -0.28 -18.10 -5.10
C LEU A 117 -0.93 -19.42 -4.68
N VAL A 118 -1.55 -19.47 -3.50
CA VAL A 118 -2.23 -20.67 -2.98
C VAL A 118 -3.64 -20.81 -3.53
N TYR A 119 -4.43 -19.73 -3.56
CA TYR A 119 -5.88 -19.82 -3.76
C TYR A 119 -6.39 -19.31 -5.12
N MET A 120 -5.64 -18.48 -5.85
CA MET A 120 -6.13 -17.95 -7.12
C MET A 120 -6.06 -18.97 -8.26
N LYS A 121 -7.03 -18.89 -9.17
CA LYS A 121 -6.99 -19.66 -10.43
C LYS A 121 -5.76 -19.25 -11.24
N LYS A 122 -5.14 -20.22 -11.92
CA LYS A 122 -3.95 -19.99 -12.79
C LYS A 122 -4.12 -18.85 -13.81
N LYS A 123 -5.34 -18.60 -14.29
CA LYS A 123 -5.62 -17.48 -15.22
C LYS A 123 -5.26 -16.11 -14.65
N TYR A 124 -5.27 -15.95 -13.32
CA TYR A 124 -4.91 -14.72 -12.62
C TYR A 124 -3.42 -14.65 -12.26
N LEU A 125 -2.69 -15.76 -12.36
CA LEU A 125 -1.28 -15.88 -11.99
C LEU A 125 -0.41 -15.74 -13.23
N SER A 126 0.05 -14.52 -13.49
CA SER A 126 1.03 -14.22 -14.53
C SER A 126 2.35 -13.77 -13.91
N ARG A 127 3.47 -14.33 -14.36
CA ARG A 127 4.81 -13.92 -13.90
C ARG A 127 5.07 -12.43 -14.16
N LEU A 128 4.59 -11.92 -15.29
CA LEU A 128 4.78 -10.51 -15.62
C LEU A 128 3.97 -9.62 -14.66
N SER A 129 2.71 -9.98 -14.40
CA SER A 129 1.86 -9.24 -13.47
C SER A 129 2.41 -9.30 -12.05
N PHE A 130 2.87 -10.47 -11.59
CA PHE A 130 3.56 -10.65 -10.32
C PHE A 130 4.71 -9.64 -10.17
N LEU A 131 5.60 -9.55 -11.17
CA LEU A 131 6.74 -8.64 -11.13
C LEU A 131 6.33 -7.16 -11.12
N LYS A 132 5.29 -6.80 -11.90
CA LYS A 132 4.79 -5.43 -11.95
C LYS A 132 4.22 -4.98 -10.60
N PHE A 133 3.39 -5.81 -9.97
CA PHE A 133 2.85 -5.48 -8.65
C PHE A 133 3.92 -5.50 -7.55
N GLN A 134 4.87 -6.45 -7.60
CA GLN A 134 6.00 -6.46 -6.67
C GLN A 134 6.81 -5.16 -6.75
N LEU A 135 7.06 -4.65 -7.96
CA LEU A 135 7.71 -3.36 -8.14
C LEU A 135 6.89 -2.21 -7.55
N GLU A 136 5.57 -2.21 -7.76
CA GLU A 136 4.65 -1.22 -7.18
C GLU A 136 4.71 -1.22 -5.65
N MET A 137 4.65 -2.41 -5.03
CA MET A 137 4.66 -2.56 -3.58
C MET A 137 6.04 -2.29 -2.96
N LEU A 138 7.13 -2.62 -3.65
CA LEU A 138 8.48 -2.22 -3.25
C LEU A 138 8.63 -0.70 -3.25
N LEU A 139 8.19 -0.04 -4.32
CA LEU A 139 8.27 1.42 -4.44
C LEU A 139 7.41 2.11 -3.38
N TYR A 140 6.16 1.67 -3.21
CA TYR A 140 5.26 2.15 -2.17
C TYR A 140 5.88 2.01 -0.78
N SER A 141 6.39 0.82 -0.44
CA SER A 141 6.97 0.54 0.87
C SER A 141 8.23 1.35 1.11
N PHE A 142 9.05 1.57 0.08
CA PHE A 142 10.25 2.40 0.17
C PHE A 142 9.91 3.88 0.42
N ILE A 143 9.01 4.46 -0.38
CA ILE A 143 8.58 5.86 -0.22
C ILE A 143 7.97 6.07 1.16
N PHE A 144 7.09 5.16 1.57
CA PHE A 144 6.47 5.19 2.89
C PHE A 144 7.52 5.13 4.00
N ALA A 145 8.42 4.13 3.97
CA ALA A 145 9.41 3.93 5.02
C ALA A 145 10.38 5.10 5.14
N ALA A 146 10.84 5.67 4.01
CA ALA A 146 11.70 6.84 4.01
C ALA A 146 10.99 8.04 4.64
N ALA A 147 9.78 8.36 4.18
CA ALA A 147 9.02 9.49 4.71
C ALA A 147 8.63 9.30 6.18
N ALA A 148 8.19 8.10 6.59
CA ALA A 148 7.81 7.77 7.96
C ALA A 148 9.00 7.90 8.92
N THR A 149 10.16 7.37 8.54
CA THR A 149 11.39 7.43 9.34
C THR A 149 11.83 8.86 9.58
N TRP A 150 11.74 9.71 8.55
CA TRP A 150 12.13 11.11 8.65
C TRP A 150 11.09 11.97 9.37
N LEU A 151 9.80 11.86 9.06
CA LEU A 151 8.82 12.88 9.46
C LEU A 151 8.06 12.58 10.75
N LEU A 152 7.95 11.30 11.15
CA LEU A 152 7.15 10.93 12.33
C LEU A 152 7.84 11.20 13.67
N PHE A 153 9.17 11.39 13.67
CA PHE A 153 10.00 11.48 14.87
C PHE A 153 10.82 12.76 14.94
N ILE A 154 10.41 13.80 14.20
CA ILE A 154 10.93 15.18 14.32
C ILE A 154 10.15 15.96 15.38
#